data_AF-A0A2E5L855-F1
#
_entry.id   AF-A0A2E5L855-F1
#
_cell.length_a   1.000
_cell.length_b   1.000
_cell.length_c   1.000
_cell.angle_alpha   90.00
_cell.angle_beta   90.00
_cell.angle_gamma   90.00
#
_symmetry.space_group_name_H-M   'P 1'
#
loop_
_entity.id
_entity.type
_entity.pdbx_description
1 polymer ?
#
loop_
_entity_poly.entity_id
_entity_poly.type
_entity_poly.pdbx_seq_one_letter_code
_entity_poly.pdbx_strand_id
1 'polypeptide(L)'
;MKFLGKLCEKPMGRHKIKNAPPEAMIRALEKDLEFIRGVASNHKNWDEDTARAVTKLIGWGSPDRVFKIGNKARAVKSTKSRDWEL
;
A
#
# COMPACT_ATOMS: atom_id res chain seq x y z
N MET A 1 21.21 -34.72 19.95
CA MET A 1 20.02 -34.86 19.08
C MET A 1 19.58 -33.46 18.66
N LYS A 2 19.49 -33.20 17.35
CA LYS A 2 19.14 -31.89 16.77
C LYS A 2 17.62 -31.69 16.85
N PHE A 3 17.15 -30.71 17.61
CA PHE A 3 15.76 -30.23 17.51
C PHE A 3 15.72 -29.03 16.57
N LEU A 4 15.40 -29.29 15.31
CA LEU A 4 14.99 -28.27 14.34
C LEU A 4 13.61 -27.76 14.77
N GLY A 5 13.60 -26.61 15.45
CA GLY A 5 12.39 -25.87 15.76
C GLY A 5 11.71 -25.44 14.47
N LYS A 6 10.64 -26.15 14.12
CA LYS A 6 9.73 -25.86 13.01
C LYS A 6 9.15 -24.47 13.24
N LEU A 7 9.65 -23.47 12.51
CA LEU A 7 9.02 -22.15 12.42
C LEU A 7 7.63 -22.37 11.82
N CYS A 8 6.62 -22.36 12.68
CA CYS A 8 5.23 -22.36 12.30
C CYS A 8 4.97 -21.04 11.55
N GLU A 9 4.90 -21.12 10.22
CA GLU A 9 4.37 -20.04 9.39
C GLU A 9 2.94 -19.76 9.83
N LYS A 10 2.77 -18.75 10.70
CA LYS A 10 1.46 -18.21 10.98
C LYS A 10 0.97 -17.55 9.69
N PRO A 11 -0.12 -18.00 9.06
CA PRO A 11 -0.76 -17.19 8.04
C PRO A 11 -1.18 -15.88 8.71
N MET A 12 -0.58 -14.79 8.27
CA MET A 12 -0.95 -13.42 8.65
C MET A 12 -2.45 -13.28 8.41
N GLY A 13 -3.22 -13.34 9.50
CA GLY A 13 -4.66 -13.33 9.46
C GLY A 13 -5.13 -12.10 8.70
N ARG A 14 -6.05 -12.32 7.75
CA ARG A 14 -6.87 -11.28 7.15
C ARG A 14 -7.45 -10.43 8.29
N HIS A 15 -6.86 -9.27 8.54
CA HIS A 15 -7.32 -8.35 9.55
C HIS A 15 -8.75 -7.97 9.18
N LYS A 16 -9.70 -8.49 9.95
CA LYS A 16 -11.10 -8.08 9.94
C LYS A 16 -11.13 -6.66 10.51
N ILE A 17 -10.94 -5.66 9.65
CA ILE A 17 -11.14 -4.24 9.94
C ILE A 17 -12.65 -4.04 10.19
N LYS A 18 -13.11 -4.42 11.37
CA LYS A 18 -14.54 -4.30 11.72
C LYS A 18 -14.81 -3.13 12.67
N ASN A 19 -13.79 -2.63 13.37
CA ASN A 19 -13.92 -1.56 14.38
C ASN A 19 -12.62 -0.73 14.51
N ALA A 20 -11.98 -0.33 13.42
CA ALA A 20 -10.87 0.62 13.51
C ALA A 20 -11.45 2.04 13.66
N PRO A 21 -10.96 2.86 14.62
CA PRO A 21 -11.40 4.25 14.73
C PRO A 21 -11.13 4.97 13.39
N PRO A 22 -11.99 5.91 12.96
CA PRO A 22 -11.86 6.58 11.66
C PRO A 22 -10.45 7.16 11.41
N GLU A 23 -9.79 7.64 12.46
CA GLU A 23 -8.43 8.16 12.43
C GLU A 23 -7.37 7.09 12.08
N ALA A 24 -7.54 5.85 12.54
CA ALA A 24 -6.64 4.75 12.20
C ALA A 24 -6.77 4.35 10.73
N MET A 25 -7.98 4.45 10.16
CA MET A 25 -8.20 4.22 8.72
C MET A 25 -7.57 5.32 7.88
N ILE A 26 -7.69 6.58 8.30
CA ILE A 26 -7.03 7.73 7.64
C ILE A 26 -5.50 7.56 7.69
N ARG A 27 -4.92 7.21 8.84
CA ARG A 27 -3.48 6.99 8.96
C ARG A 27 -2.98 5.82 8.11
N ALA A 28 -3.75 4.74 8.02
CA ALA A 28 -3.41 3.61 7.15
C ALA A 28 -3.41 4.04 5.67
N LEU A 29 -4.45 4.78 5.26
CA LEU A 29 -4.55 5.36 3.92
C LEU A 29 -3.37 6.29 3.60
N GLU A 30 -2.98 7.16 4.52
CA GLU A 30 -1.84 8.06 4.35
C GLU A 30 -0.51 7.31 4.20
N LYS A 31 -0.31 6.23 4.95
CA LYS A 31 0.87 5.37 4.79
C LYS A 31 0.88 4.64 3.46
N ASP A 32 -0.26 4.15 3.00
CA ASP A 32 -0.38 3.53 1.67
C ASP A 32 -0.04 4.54 0.57
N LEU A 33 -0.52 5.78 0.68
CA LEU A 33 -0.20 6.85 -0.27
C LEU A 33 1.28 7.26 -0.24
N GLU A 34 1.87 7.34 0.94
CA GLU A 34 3.32 7.59 1.09
C GLU A 34 4.13 6.47 0.43
N PHE A 35 3.73 5.21 0.62
CA PHE A 35 4.38 4.06 -0.01
C PHE A 35 4.25 4.12 -1.54
N ILE A 36 3.04 4.32 -2.07
CA ILE A 36 2.81 4.44 -3.52
C ILE A 36 3.65 5.56 -4.11
N ARG A 37 3.67 6.74 -3.45
CA ARG A 37 4.50 7.87 -3.88
C ARG A 37 5.99 7.53 -3.86
N GLY A 38 6.47 6.89 -2.80
CA GLY A 38 7.87 6.49 -2.67
C GLY A 38 8.30 5.56 -3.80
N VAL A 39 7.47 4.55 -4.12
CA VAL A 39 7.72 3.65 -5.25
C VAL A 39 7.63 4.40 -6.58
N ALA A 40 6.57 5.17 -6.81
CA ALA A 40 6.36 5.88 -8.08
C ALA A 40 7.42 6.96 -8.37
N SER A 41 8.01 7.56 -7.33
CA SER A 41 9.05 8.60 -7.48
C SER A 41 10.45 8.00 -7.67
N ASN A 42 10.72 6.84 -7.06
CA ASN A 42 12.05 6.23 -7.08
C ASN A 42 12.22 5.18 -8.19
N HIS A 43 11.13 4.55 -8.62
CA HIS A 43 11.19 3.57 -9.70
C HIS A 43 11.31 4.29 -11.05
N LYS A 44 12.32 3.93 -11.85
CA LYS A 44 12.59 4.60 -13.14
C LYS A 44 11.39 4.57 -14.09
N ASN A 45 10.60 3.49 -14.04
CA ASN A 45 9.39 3.31 -14.83
C ASN A 45 8.21 2.99 -13.92
N TRP A 46 7.39 3.98 -13.60
CA TRP A 46 6.08 3.71 -13.01
C TRP A 46 5.13 3.24 -14.12
N ASP A 47 4.89 1.94 -14.19
CA ASP A 47 4.02 1.27 -15.17
C ASP A 47 2.92 0.44 -14.49
N GLU A 48 2.03 -0.15 -15.29
CA GLU A 48 0.92 -0.95 -14.77
C GLU A 48 1.37 -2.19 -13.99
N ASP A 49 2.49 -2.83 -14.38
CA ASP A 49 3.01 -4.01 -13.67
C ASP A 49 3.52 -3.65 -12.28
N THR A 50 4.21 -2.51 -12.18
CA THR A 50 4.64 -1.94 -10.91
C THR A 50 3.43 -1.59 -10.04
N ALA A 51 2.40 -0.96 -10.63
CA ALA A 51 1.16 -0.67 -9.91
C ALA A 51 0.46 -1.94 -9.43
N ARG A 52 0.35 -2.99 -10.26
CA ARG A 52 -0.20 -4.30 -9.88
C ARG A 52 0.56 -4.93 -8.70
N ALA A 53 1.89 -4.84 -8.70
CA ALA A 53 2.71 -5.33 -7.59
C ALA A 53 2.46 -4.53 -6.31
N VAL A 54 2.44 -3.19 -6.40
CA VAL A 54 2.15 -2.30 -5.26
C VAL A 54 0.76 -2.56 -4.70
N THR A 55 -0.26 -2.72 -5.55
CA THR A 55 -1.62 -3.07 -5.16
C THR A 55 -1.69 -4.35 -4.32
N LYS A 56 -0.93 -5.38 -4.69
CA LYS A 56 -0.84 -6.63 -3.91
C LYS A 56 -0.16 -6.42 -2.56
N LEU A 57 0.85 -5.56 -2.48
CA LEU A 57 1.58 -5.27 -1.24
C LEU A 57 0.73 -4.49 -0.22
N ILE A 58 -0.04 -3.50 -0.68
CA ILE A 58 -0.93 -2.70 0.18
C ILE A 58 -2.30 -3.38 0.40
N GLY A 59 -2.59 -4.46 -0.34
CA GLY A 59 -3.85 -5.20 -0.23
C GLY A 59 -5.06 -4.46 -0.79
N TRP A 60 -4.86 -3.52 -1.73
CA TRP A 60 -5.95 -2.81 -2.39
C TRP A 60 -6.58 -3.68 -3.49
N GLY A 61 -7.86 -3.46 -3.78
CA GLY A 61 -8.60 -4.24 -4.78
C GLY A 61 -8.47 -3.73 -6.22
N SER A 62 -7.88 -2.56 -6.45
CA SER A 62 -7.89 -1.89 -7.77
C SER A 62 -6.48 -1.42 -8.18
N PRO A 63 -5.82 -2.14 -9.10
CA PRO A 63 -4.56 -1.72 -9.71
C PRO A 63 -4.67 -0.39 -10.46
N ASP A 64 -5.75 -0.16 -11.20
CA ASP A 64 -6.00 1.10 -11.91
C ASP A 64 -6.00 2.30 -10.98
N ARG A 65 -6.62 2.16 -9.80
CA ARG A 65 -6.63 3.22 -8.78
C ARG A 65 -5.22 3.51 -8.30
N VAL A 66 -4.44 2.48 -7.98
CA VAL A 66 -3.04 2.62 -7.55
C VAL A 66 -2.19 3.26 -8.65
N PHE A 67 -2.38 2.86 -9.91
CA PHE A 67 -1.65 3.42 -11.05
C PHE A 67 -1.93 4.91 -11.23
N LYS A 68 -3.21 5.32 -11.19
CA LYS A 68 -3.63 6.73 -11.24
C LYS A 68 -3.06 7.54 -10.06
N ILE A 69 -3.10 6.97 -8.86
CA ILE A 69 -2.48 7.56 -7.66
C ILE A 69 -0.99 7.77 -7.91
N GLY A 70 -0.24 6.74 -8.30
CA GLY A 70 1.21 6.89 -8.56
C GLY A 70 1.54 7.92 -9.64
N ASN A 71 0.73 8.03 -10.70
CA ASN A 71 0.88 9.09 -11.71
C ASN A 71 0.64 10.48 -11.10
N LYS A 72 -0.43 10.65 -10.29
CA LYS A 72 -0.70 11.89 -9.55
C LYS A 72 0.42 12.18 -8.54
N ALA A 73 0.99 11.16 -7.90
CA ALA A 73 2.09 11.26 -6.93
C ALA A 73 3.37 11.84 -7.54
N ARG A 74 3.65 11.50 -8.81
CA ARG A 74 4.78 12.07 -9.55
C ARG A 74 4.56 13.54 -9.90
N ALA A 75 3.30 13.96 -10.04
CA ALA A 75 2.94 15.35 -10.32
C ALA A 75 2.78 16.21 -9.04
N VAL A 76 2.35 15.61 -7.93
CA VAL A 76 1.96 16.30 -6.69
C VAL A 76 2.99 16.04 -5.58
N LYS A 77 3.57 17.10 -4.99
CA LYS A 77 4.53 16.99 -3.88
C LYS A 77 3.90 16.68 -2.51
N SER A 78 2.57 16.62 -2.42
CA SER A 78 1.83 16.42 -1.16
C SER A 78 1.52 14.94 -0.90
N THR A 79 1.64 14.52 0.37
CA THR A 79 1.30 13.17 0.85
C THR A 79 0.01 13.13 1.67
N LYS A 80 -0.68 14.25 1.85
CA LYS A 80 -1.89 14.31 2.68
C LYS A 80 -3.07 13.69 1.95
N SER A 81 -3.69 12.67 2.53
CA SER A 81 -4.83 11.94 1.95
C SER A 81 -5.95 12.82 1.35
N ARG A 82 -6.23 13.97 1.97
CA ARG A 82 -7.19 14.99 1.50
C ARG A 82 -6.89 15.56 0.11
N ASP A 83 -5.61 15.65 -0.27
CA ASP A 83 -5.20 16.27 -1.53
C ASP A 83 -5.33 15.31 -2.74
N TRP A 84 -5.67 14.05 -2.48
CA TRP A 84 -5.65 13.00 -3.50
C TRP A 84 -7.01 12.77 -4.15
N GLU A 85 -8.09 13.35 -3.62
CA GLU A 85 -9.48 13.20 -4.12
C GLU A 85 -9.82 11.72 -4.39
N LEU A 86 -9.55 10.88 -3.39
CA LEU A 86 -9.65 9.42 -3.47
C LEU A 86 -11.07 8.89 -3.40
#